data_AF-A0A924VVK3-F1
#
_entry.id   AF-A0A924VVK3-F1
#
_cell.length_a   1.000
_cell.length_b   1.000
_cell.length_c   1.000
_cell.angle_alpha   90.00
_cell.angle_beta   90.00
_cell.angle_gamma   90.00
#
_symmetry.space_group_name_H-M   'P 1'
#
loop_
_entity.id
_entity.type
_entity.pdbx_description
1 polymer ?
#
loop_
_entity_poly.entity_id
_entity_poly.type
_entity_poly.pdbx_seq_one_letter_code
_entity_poly.pdbx_strand_id
1 'polypeptide(L)'
;GVPLALSPLTPSPQPAITDAGLNNYGYSTDPDGQRCPIGSHMRRSNPRDARTVQRNTNHARRLVRRGIPYGPHYDPAHPVKAERGLLGSFMCASLTGQFEAIQYDWTNLGLQDPRITGSNDPILGNNDPLFSRFSFPVGDGIVTFRGFPHFIHTRGGAYLFQPSMSAIRYLAKLSGGGTANRR
;
A
#
# COMPACT_ATOMS: atom_id res chain seq x y z
N GLY A 1 7.96 -9.69 -7.75
CA GLY A 1 8.69 -9.00 -8.83
C GLY A 1 10.02 -8.52 -8.31
N VAL A 2 10.99 -8.28 -9.19
CA VAL A 2 12.32 -7.76 -8.83
C VAL A 2 12.18 -6.30 -8.39
N PRO A 3 12.68 -5.91 -7.20
CA PRO A 3 12.54 -4.53 -6.72
C PRO A 3 13.54 -3.59 -7.41
N LEU A 4 13.08 -2.40 -7.80
CA LEU A 4 13.94 -1.35 -8.37
C LEU A 4 15.11 -0.97 -7.45
N ALA A 5 14.92 -1.08 -6.13
CA ALA A 5 15.99 -0.86 -5.16
C ALA A 5 17.19 -1.81 -5.37
N LEU A 6 16.96 -3.05 -5.84
CA LEU A 6 18.02 -4.02 -6.11
C LEU A 6 18.45 -4.02 -7.58
N SER A 7 17.50 -3.88 -8.51
CA SER A 7 17.77 -3.87 -9.96
C SER A 7 16.97 -2.76 -10.64
N PRO A 8 17.49 -1.52 -10.69
CA PRO A 8 16.77 -0.38 -11.25
C PRO A 8 16.72 -0.39 -12.79
N LEU A 9 17.66 -1.07 -13.45
CA LEU A 9 17.84 -1.01 -14.91
C LEU A 9 17.25 -2.21 -15.66
N THR A 10 16.97 -3.32 -14.97
CA THR A 10 16.44 -4.54 -15.61
C THR A 10 15.51 -5.32 -14.69
N PRO A 11 14.38 -5.84 -15.21
CA PRO A 11 13.51 -6.74 -14.44
C PRO A 11 14.10 -8.15 -14.29
N SER A 12 15.16 -8.49 -15.03
CA SER A 12 15.77 -9.82 -15.09
C SER A 12 17.29 -9.75 -14.88
N PRO A 13 17.75 -9.42 -13.66
CA PRO A 13 19.17 -9.32 -13.36
C PRO A 13 19.87 -10.68 -13.53
N GLN A 14 21.15 -10.64 -13.90
CA GLN A 14 22.00 -11.83 -13.99
C GLN A 14 23.24 -11.65 -13.09
N PRO A 15 23.46 -12.54 -12.10
CA PRO A 15 22.60 -13.68 -11.73
C PRO A 15 21.24 -13.23 -11.16
N ALA A 16 20.25 -14.13 -11.24
CA ALA A 16 18.92 -13.88 -10.69
C ALA A 16 18.98 -13.67 -9.16
N ILE A 17 18.17 -12.74 -8.65
CA ILE A 17 18.04 -12.50 -7.21
C ILE A 17 17.25 -13.66 -6.59
N THR A 18 17.78 -14.24 -5.52
CA THR A 18 17.10 -15.31 -4.79
C THR A 18 15.82 -14.83 -4.12
N ASP A 19 14.90 -15.74 -3.83
CA ASP A 19 13.64 -15.40 -3.15
C ASP A 19 13.85 -14.69 -1.81
N ALA A 20 14.84 -15.13 -1.03
CA ALA A 20 15.24 -14.46 0.22
C ALA A 20 15.80 -13.05 -0.04
N GLY A 21 16.49 -12.86 -1.17
CA GLY A 21 17.05 -11.57 -1.58
C GLY A 21 15.99 -10.56 -2.05
N LEU A 22 14.88 -11.02 -2.64
CA LEU A 22 13.86 -10.14 -3.24
C LEU A 22 13.26 -9.11 -2.26
N ASN A 23 13.32 -9.38 -0.95
CA ASN A 23 12.83 -8.46 0.07
C ASN A 23 13.93 -7.95 1.02
N ASN A 24 15.16 -8.41 0.88
CA ASN A 24 16.30 -8.03 1.72
C ASN A 24 16.96 -6.74 1.21
N TYR A 25 16.26 -5.62 1.36
CA TYR A 25 16.76 -4.31 0.96
C TYR A 25 16.16 -3.21 1.83
N GLY A 26 16.87 -2.08 1.84
CA GLY A 26 16.42 -0.81 2.39
C GLY A 26 16.46 0.29 1.33
N TYR A 27 16.15 1.51 1.74
CA TYR A 27 16.26 2.74 0.99
C TYR A 27 17.25 3.73 1.62
N SER A 28 17.91 3.39 2.72
CA SER A 28 18.96 4.22 3.34
C SER A 28 20.13 4.51 2.39
N THR A 29 20.45 3.57 1.50
CA THR A 29 21.48 3.70 0.44
C THR A 29 20.96 4.38 -0.83
N ASP A 30 19.68 4.75 -0.87
CA ASP A 30 19.04 5.46 -1.99
C ASP A 30 18.27 6.69 -1.47
N PRO A 31 18.93 7.62 -0.75
CA PRO A 31 18.26 8.73 -0.07
C PRO A 31 17.55 9.68 -1.03
N ASP A 32 18.04 9.78 -2.28
CA ASP A 32 17.51 10.68 -3.30
C ASP A 32 16.52 10.01 -4.25
N GLY A 33 16.32 8.68 -4.13
CA GLY A 33 15.36 7.95 -4.97
C GLY A 33 15.82 7.76 -6.41
N GLN A 34 17.14 7.74 -6.64
CA GLN A 34 17.79 7.52 -7.93
C GLN A 34 17.59 6.09 -8.43
N ARG A 35 17.49 5.12 -7.51
CA ARG A 35 17.20 3.71 -7.86
C ARG A 35 15.70 3.45 -7.83
N CYS A 36 15.05 3.78 -6.72
CA CYS A 36 13.62 3.58 -6.53
C CYS A 36 12.97 4.91 -6.09
N PRO A 37 12.08 5.50 -6.91
CA PRO A 37 11.47 6.77 -6.59
C PRO A 37 10.88 6.83 -5.18
N ILE A 38 11.10 7.95 -4.48
CA ILE A 38 10.57 8.17 -3.11
C ILE A 38 9.04 8.08 -3.09
N GLY A 39 8.39 8.60 -4.14
CA GLY A 39 6.94 8.52 -4.33
C GLY A 39 6.43 7.17 -4.85
N SER A 40 7.27 6.15 -5.01
CA SER A 40 6.81 4.84 -5.50
C SER A 40 5.93 4.15 -4.48
N HIS A 41 4.92 3.42 -4.96
CA HIS A 41 3.87 2.85 -4.12
C HIS A 41 4.38 2.04 -2.92
N MET A 42 5.33 1.14 -3.17
CA MET A 42 5.92 0.33 -2.11
C MET A 42 6.76 1.14 -1.12
N ARG A 43 7.51 2.14 -1.59
CA ARG A 43 8.36 3.00 -0.73
C ARG A 43 7.52 3.95 0.13
N ARG A 44 6.38 4.42 -0.38
CA ARG A 44 5.41 5.20 0.41
C ARG A 44 4.72 4.34 1.47
N SER A 45 4.23 3.18 1.07
CA SER A 45 3.47 2.28 1.96
C SER A 45 4.35 1.61 3.01
N ASN A 46 5.66 1.45 2.74
CA ASN A 46 6.65 0.97 3.69
C ASN A 46 8.01 1.65 3.39
N PRO A 47 8.33 2.76 4.10
CA PRO A 47 9.61 3.45 3.96
C PRO A 47 10.83 2.66 4.44
N ARG A 48 10.66 1.48 5.05
CA ARG A 48 11.76 0.62 5.54
C ARG A 48 12.72 1.39 6.47
N ASP A 49 13.97 1.56 6.07
CA ASP A 49 15.03 2.30 6.75
C ASP A 49 15.29 3.68 6.11
N ALA A 50 14.41 4.15 5.22
CA ALA A 50 14.47 5.51 4.70
C ALA A 50 14.33 6.52 5.84
N ARG A 51 15.01 7.65 5.70
CA ARG A 51 14.78 8.81 6.57
C ARG A 51 13.39 9.38 6.29
N THR A 52 12.53 9.39 7.29
CA THR A 52 11.20 10.00 7.24
C THR A 52 11.12 11.21 8.15
N VAL A 53 10.21 12.15 7.86
CA VAL A 53 9.96 13.34 8.70
C VAL A 53 9.54 12.95 10.12
N GLN A 54 8.71 11.91 10.21
CA GLN A 54 8.22 11.37 11.47
C GLN A 54 9.26 10.41 12.06
N ARG A 55 10.05 10.86 13.05
CA ARG A 55 11.06 10.00 13.70
C ARG A 55 10.44 8.70 14.21
N ASN A 56 11.11 7.58 13.94
CA ASN A 56 10.79 6.24 14.44
C ASN A 56 9.42 5.67 14.01
N THR A 57 8.72 6.25 13.02
CA THR A 57 7.41 5.71 12.58
C THR A 57 7.50 4.67 11.46
N ASN A 58 8.69 4.44 10.90
CA ASN A 58 8.90 3.51 9.78
C ASN A 58 8.36 2.09 10.01
N HIS A 59 8.29 1.65 11.27
CA HIS A 59 7.78 0.33 11.64
C HIS A 59 6.47 0.37 12.43
N ALA A 60 6.01 1.56 12.83
CA ALA A 60 4.78 1.73 13.58
C ALA A 60 3.53 1.40 12.73
N ARG A 61 3.63 1.60 11.41
CA ARG A 61 2.49 1.51 10.48
C ARG A 61 2.39 0.17 9.75
N ARG A 62 2.96 -0.92 10.28
CA ARG A 62 2.90 -2.24 9.62
C ARG A 62 1.50 -2.83 9.69
N LEU A 63 1.08 -3.46 8.59
CA LEU A 63 -0.16 -4.22 8.51
C LEU A 63 0.02 -5.48 7.67
N VAL A 64 -0.86 -6.46 7.87
CA VAL A 64 -0.91 -7.69 7.08
C VAL A 64 -1.93 -7.52 5.98
N ARG A 65 -1.56 -7.86 4.73
CA ARG A 65 -2.45 -7.77 3.57
C ARG A 65 -2.85 -9.16 3.12
N ARG A 66 -4.16 -9.36 2.89
CA ARG A 66 -4.75 -10.53 2.24
C ARG A 66 -5.65 -10.03 1.13
N GLY A 67 -5.08 -9.88 -0.06
CA GLY A 67 -5.80 -9.41 -1.25
C GLY A 67 -6.18 -10.58 -2.14
N ILE A 68 -7.40 -10.58 -2.66
CA ILE A 68 -7.91 -11.56 -3.61
C ILE A 68 -8.38 -10.81 -4.86
N PRO A 69 -7.75 -11.03 -6.05
CA PRO A 69 -8.23 -10.45 -7.29
C PRO A 69 -9.64 -10.94 -7.62
N TYR A 70 -10.47 -10.09 -8.25
CA TYR A 70 -11.78 -10.47 -8.77
C TYR A 70 -11.97 -10.01 -10.21
N GLY A 71 -12.90 -10.65 -10.90
CA GLY A 71 -13.19 -10.41 -12.31
C GLY A 71 -12.30 -11.25 -13.24
N PRO A 72 -12.61 -11.27 -14.55
CA PRO A 72 -11.85 -12.02 -15.52
C PRO A 72 -10.47 -11.38 -15.76
N HIS A 73 -9.49 -12.23 -16.09
CA HIS A 73 -8.18 -11.78 -16.55
C HIS A 73 -8.30 -10.86 -17.76
N TYR A 74 -7.42 -9.87 -17.85
CA TYR A 74 -7.32 -9.03 -19.03
C TYR A 74 -6.52 -9.75 -20.11
N ASP A 75 -7.15 -9.96 -21.28
CA ASP A 75 -6.46 -10.39 -22.49
C ASP A 75 -6.22 -9.16 -23.39
N PRO A 76 -4.96 -8.74 -23.62
CA PRO A 76 -4.67 -7.64 -24.51
C PRO A 76 -4.96 -7.94 -25.99
N ALA A 77 -4.99 -9.22 -26.41
CA ALA A 77 -5.34 -9.60 -27.78
C ALA A 77 -6.86 -9.51 -28.03
N HIS A 78 -7.66 -9.74 -26.99
CA HIS A 78 -9.13 -9.67 -27.05
C HIS A 78 -9.67 -8.80 -25.89
N PRO A 79 -9.53 -7.47 -25.99
CA PRO A 79 -9.84 -6.58 -24.88
C PRO A 79 -11.35 -6.54 -24.61
N VAL A 80 -11.78 -7.18 -23.51
CA VAL A 80 -13.16 -7.11 -23.02
C VAL A 80 -13.24 -6.12 -21.85
N LYS A 81 -14.20 -5.19 -21.94
CA LYS A 81 -14.60 -4.32 -20.82
C LYS A 81 -15.41 -5.15 -19.81
N ALA A 82 -14.76 -5.55 -18.73
CA ALA A 82 -15.37 -6.25 -17.62
C ALA A 82 -14.89 -5.64 -16.30
N GLU A 83 -15.74 -5.69 -15.28
CA GLU A 83 -15.34 -5.28 -13.94
C GLU A 83 -14.24 -6.20 -13.41
N ARG A 84 -13.18 -5.60 -12.86
CA ARG A 84 -12.06 -6.30 -12.25
C ARG A 84 -11.41 -5.43 -11.18
N GLY A 85 -10.80 -6.08 -10.20
CA GLY A 85 -10.14 -5.37 -9.12
C GLY A 85 -9.58 -6.29 -8.06
N LEU A 86 -9.54 -5.79 -6.83
CA LEU A 86 -8.99 -6.47 -5.67
C LEU A 86 -9.95 -6.34 -4.50
N LEU A 87 -10.37 -7.48 -3.92
CA LEU A 87 -10.92 -7.50 -2.58
C LEU A 87 -9.76 -7.49 -1.59
N GLY A 88 -9.54 -6.34 -0.95
CA GLY A 88 -8.43 -6.14 -0.02
C GLY A 88 -8.84 -6.32 1.44
N SER A 89 -8.28 -7.32 2.13
CA SER A 89 -8.30 -7.39 3.59
C SER A 89 -6.98 -6.90 4.17
N PHE A 90 -7.06 -5.95 5.10
CA PHE A 90 -5.91 -5.32 5.76
C PHE A 90 -6.07 -5.48 7.26
N MET A 91 -5.22 -6.29 7.88
CA MET A 91 -5.29 -6.61 9.31
C MET A 91 -4.19 -5.87 10.06
N CYS A 92 -4.59 -5.19 11.15
CA CYS A 92 -3.72 -4.34 11.93
C CYS A 92 -4.29 -4.21 13.36
N ALA A 93 -3.48 -3.72 14.30
CA ALA A 93 -3.90 -3.54 15.69
C ALA A 93 -4.59 -2.18 15.92
N SER A 94 -4.29 -1.18 15.09
CA SER A 94 -4.90 0.15 15.15
C SER A 94 -5.19 0.65 13.74
N LEU A 95 -6.47 0.83 13.41
CA LEU A 95 -6.88 1.36 12.10
C LEU A 95 -6.29 2.75 11.88
N THR A 96 -6.45 3.65 12.86
CA THR A 96 -5.94 5.02 12.77
C THR A 96 -4.43 5.09 12.73
N GLY A 97 -3.72 4.29 13.54
CA GLY A 97 -2.26 4.30 13.59
C GLY A 97 -1.58 3.60 12.41
N GLN A 98 -2.30 2.75 11.66
CA GLN A 98 -1.70 1.87 10.65
C GLN A 98 -2.39 2.01 9.30
N PHE A 99 -3.64 1.55 9.16
CA PHE A 99 -4.35 1.56 7.88
C PHE A 99 -4.63 2.99 7.38
N GLU A 100 -5.29 3.81 8.19
CA GLU A 100 -5.66 5.18 7.82
C GLU A 100 -4.41 6.05 7.69
N ALA A 101 -3.43 5.87 8.59
CA ALA A 101 -2.17 6.58 8.53
C ALA A 101 -1.40 6.28 7.22
N ILE A 102 -1.38 5.01 6.76
CA ILE A 102 -0.80 4.70 5.45
C ILE A 102 -1.61 5.35 4.33
N GLN A 103 -2.93 5.14 4.30
CA GLN A 103 -3.78 5.56 3.19
C GLN A 103 -3.85 7.09 3.05
N TYR A 104 -4.05 7.80 4.16
CA TYR A 104 -4.20 9.25 4.17
C TYR A 104 -2.83 9.95 4.15
N ASP A 105 -2.02 9.78 5.18
CA ASP A 105 -0.77 10.55 5.32
C ASP A 105 0.24 10.17 4.23
N TRP A 106 0.39 8.88 3.93
CA TRP A 106 1.49 8.41 3.09
C TRP A 106 1.10 8.20 1.63
N THR A 107 -0.07 7.62 1.37
CA THR A 107 -0.56 7.33 0.01
C THR A 107 -1.26 8.53 -0.62
N ASN A 108 -1.97 9.37 0.13
CA ASN A 108 -2.63 10.54 -0.47
C ASN A 108 -1.85 11.86 -0.26
N LEU A 109 -1.13 12.01 0.85
CA LEU A 109 -0.46 13.29 1.13
C LEU A 109 1.06 13.27 1.04
N GLY A 110 1.71 12.11 1.15
CA GLY A 110 3.16 12.02 1.08
C GLY A 110 3.91 12.66 2.25
N LEU A 111 3.28 12.74 3.42
CA LEU A 111 3.81 13.46 4.60
C LEU A 111 5.11 12.87 5.16
N GLN A 112 5.50 11.67 4.74
CA GLN A 112 6.73 11.01 5.15
C GLN A 112 8.00 11.68 4.60
N ASP A 113 7.90 12.45 3.51
CA ASP A 113 9.05 13.09 2.87
C ASP A 113 8.64 14.42 2.19
N PRO A 114 9.33 15.55 2.48
CA PRO A 114 8.97 16.86 1.94
C PRO A 114 8.96 16.91 0.40
N ARG A 115 9.78 16.08 -0.26
CA ARG A 115 9.93 16.07 -1.72
C ARG A 115 8.68 15.57 -2.46
N ILE A 116 7.84 14.80 -1.76
CA ILE A 116 6.60 14.22 -2.29
C ILE A 116 5.36 14.67 -1.50
N THR A 117 5.52 15.61 -0.58
CA THR A 117 4.40 16.16 0.19
C THR A 117 3.46 16.91 -0.76
N GLY A 118 2.16 16.68 -0.61
CA GLY A 118 1.12 17.22 -1.48
C GLY A 118 1.03 16.53 -2.85
N SER A 119 1.67 15.37 -3.05
CA SER A 119 1.35 14.49 -4.19
C SER A 119 0.67 13.22 -3.70
N ASN A 120 -0.21 12.67 -4.54
CA ASN A 120 -0.83 11.37 -4.31
C ASN A 120 0.06 10.25 -4.86
N ASP A 121 -0.21 9.02 -4.44
CA ASP A 121 0.44 7.82 -4.94
C ASP A 121 0.00 7.59 -6.39
N PRO A 122 0.90 7.30 -7.33
CA PRO A 122 0.53 7.23 -8.75
C PRO A 122 -0.42 6.07 -9.10
N ILE A 123 -0.60 5.08 -8.22
CA ILE A 123 -1.43 3.88 -8.46
C ILE A 123 -2.70 3.92 -7.63
N LEU A 124 -2.57 4.01 -6.30
CA LEU A 124 -3.67 3.89 -5.33
C LEU A 124 -4.23 5.24 -4.89
N GLY A 125 -3.48 6.33 -5.10
CA GLY A 125 -3.84 7.64 -4.58
C GLY A 125 -5.03 8.28 -5.29
N ASN A 126 -5.69 9.20 -4.59
CA ASN A 126 -6.86 9.93 -5.07
C ASN A 126 -6.47 11.08 -6.04
N ASN A 127 -5.80 10.74 -7.16
CA ASN A 127 -5.31 11.64 -8.23
C ASN A 127 -6.34 12.32 -9.15
N ASP A 128 -6.68 13.59 -8.94
CA ASP A 128 -7.37 14.36 -9.98
C ASP A 128 -6.41 14.69 -11.15
N PRO A 129 -6.74 14.45 -12.44
CA PRO A 129 -5.89 14.82 -13.56
C PRO A 129 -5.41 16.27 -13.58
N LEU A 130 -6.18 17.22 -13.02
CA LEU A 130 -5.77 18.63 -12.94
C LEU A 130 -4.59 18.85 -12.00
N PHE A 131 -4.42 17.99 -10.98
CA PHE A 131 -3.43 18.14 -9.93
C PHE A 131 -2.42 16.99 -9.84
N SER A 132 -2.69 15.87 -10.50
CA SER A 132 -1.89 14.66 -10.39
C SER A 132 -0.48 14.90 -10.90
N ARG A 133 0.50 14.47 -10.09
CA ARG A 133 1.91 14.58 -10.42
C ARG A 133 2.70 13.44 -9.79
N PHE A 134 3.69 12.94 -10.53
CA PHE A 134 4.66 11.98 -10.03
C PHE A 134 6.04 12.38 -10.55
N SER A 135 6.90 12.84 -9.63
CA SER A 135 8.24 13.34 -9.93
C SER A 135 9.31 12.40 -9.38
N PHE A 136 10.35 12.14 -10.14
CA PHE A 136 11.49 11.33 -9.73
C PHE A 136 12.76 11.71 -10.50
N PRO A 137 13.95 11.50 -9.91
CA PRO A 137 15.20 11.85 -10.58
C PRO A 137 15.53 10.88 -11.71
N VAL A 138 16.20 11.41 -12.74
CA VAL A 138 16.81 10.65 -13.84
C VAL A 138 18.16 11.29 -14.13
N GLY A 139 19.23 10.67 -13.63
CA GLY A 139 20.56 11.29 -13.62
C GLY A 139 20.55 12.55 -12.75
N ASP A 140 21.01 13.67 -13.32
CA ASP A 140 21.04 14.98 -12.65
C ASP A 140 19.71 15.76 -12.84
N GLY A 141 18.78 15.23 -13.64
CA GLY A 141 17.49 15.84 -13.93
C GLY A 141 16.33 15.28 -13.10
N ILE A 142 15.17 15.94 -13.19
CA ILE A 142 13.91 15.46 -12.63
C ILE A 142 12.89 15.31 -13.76
N VAL A 143 12.31 14.12 -13.89
CA VAL A 143 11.16 13.87 -14.77
C VAL A 143 9.89 13.95 -13.93
N THR A 144 8.85 14.60 -14.48
CA THR A 144 7.54 14.70 -13.83
C THR A 144 6.43 14.28 -14.78
N PHE A 145 5.71 13.22 -14.44
CA PHE A 145 4.45 12.87 -15.09
C PHE A 145 3.29 13.66 -14.45
N ARG A 146 2.35 14.14 -15.27
CA ARG A 146 1.16 14.88 -14.85
C ARG A 146 -0.06 14.43 -15.63
N GLY A 147 -1.25 14.78 -15.17
CA GLY A 147 -2.48 14.59 -15.98
C GLY A 147 -3.01 13.16 -15.99
N PHE A 148 -2.47 12.26 -15.16
CA PHE A 148 -2.95 10.89 -15.08
C PHE A 148 -4.19 10.79 -14.16
N PRO A 149 -5.13 9.88 -14.47
CA PRO A 149 -6.36 9.70 -13.70
C PRO A 149 -6.16 8.81 -12.46
N HIS A 150 -7.24 8.55 -11.73
CA HIS A 150 -7.31 7.39 -10.82
C HIS A 150 -7.34 6.10 -11.64
N PHE A 151 -6.50 5.14 -11.27
CA PHE A 151 -6.55 3.79 -11.84
C PHE A 151 -7.37 2.82 -11.00
N ILE A 152 -7.58 3.12 -9.72
CA ILE A 152 -8.27 2.28 -8.75
C ILE A 152 -9.42 3.08 -8.13
N HIS A 153 -10.63 2.51 -8.15
CA HIS A 153 -11.80 3.10 -7.53
C HIS A 153 -12.30 2.21 -6.39
N THR A 154 -12.30 2.74 -5.16
CA THR A 154 -12.90 2.06 -4.02
C THR A 154 -14.43 2.03 -4.16
N ARG A 155 -15.01 0.84 -4.31
CA ARG A 155 -16.46 0.65 -4.43
C ARG A 155 -17.19 0.54 -3.08
N GLY A 156 -16.45 0.25 -2.02
CA GLY A 156 -16.97 0.10 -0.68
C GLY A 156 -15.89 -0.44 0.26
N GLY A 157 -16.20 -0.45 1.55
CA GLY A 157 -15.32 -0.96 2.59
C GLY A 157 -16.04 -1.01 3.93
N ALA A 158 -15.50 -1.80 4.85
CA ALA A 158 -15.99 -1.89 6.22
C ALA A 158 -14.80 -2.04 7.18
N TYR A 159 -14.89 -1.40 8.33
CA TYR A 159 -14.01 -1.68 9.46
C TYR A 159 -14.63 -2.77 10.30
N LEU A 160 -13.88 -3.88 10.42
CA LEU A 160 -14.33 -5.09 11.09
C LEU A 160 -13.34 -5.45 12.19
N PHE A 161 -13.86 -6.09 13.24
CA PHE A 161 -13.05 -6.66 14.31
C PHE A 161 -13.03 -8.18 14.17
N GLN A 162 -11.84 -8.78 14.19
CA GLN A 162 -11.67 -10.24 14.21
C GLN A 162 -11.42 -10.69 15.66
N PRO A 163 -12.45 -11.08 16.42
CA PRO A 163 -12.29 -11.55 17.79
C PRO A 163 -11.47 -12.84 17.85
N SER A 164 -10.87 -13.09 19.02
CA SER A 164 -10.25 -14.38 19.30
C SER A 164 -11.29 -15.50 19.35
N MET A 165 -10.84 -16.74 19.17
CA MET A 165 -11.73 -17.91 19.32
C MET A 165 -12.36 -18.01 20.71
N SER A 166 -11.67 -17.55 21.76
CA SER A 166 -12.25 -17.50 23.11
C SER A 166 -13.39 -16.48 23.22
N ALA A 167 -13.23 -15.29 22.63
CA ALA A 167 -14.26 -14.26 22.60
C ALA A 167 -15.48 -14.70 21.78
N ILE A 168 -15.28 -15.34 20.63
CA ILE A 168 -16.38 -15.92 19.82
C ILE A 168 -17.16 -16.94 20.65
N ARG A 169 -16.46 -17.88 21.32
CA ARG A 169 -17.11 -18.90 22.17
C ARG A 169 -17.86 -18.29 23.35
N TYR A 170 -17.36 -17.18 23.91
CA TYR A 170 -18.05 -16.46 24.98
C TYR A 170 -19.34 -15.80 24.46
N LEU A 171 -19.26 -15.04 23.36
CA LEU A 171 -20.41 -14.37 22.75
C LEU A 171 -21.51 -15.36 22.34
N ALA A 172 -21.14 -16.51 21.78
CA ALA A 172 -22.09 -17.55 21.39
C ALA A 172 -22.92 -18.11 22.57
N LYS A 173 -22.35 -18.14 23.78
CA LYS A 173 -23.06 -18.60 24.99
C LYS A 173 -24.09 -17.59 25.49
N LEU A 174 -23.87 -16.28 25.28
CA LEU A 174 -24.79 -15.23 25.71
C LEU A 174 -26.13 -15.33 24.96
N SER A 175 -26.12 -15.73 23.69
CA SER A 175 -27.32 -15.88 22.86
C SER A 175 -28.23 -17.04 23.28
N GLY A 176 -27.76 -17.96 24.14
CA GLY A 176 -28.54 -19.10 24.64
C GLY A 176 -29.20 -18.89 26.01
N GLY A 177 -29.00 -17.73 26.67
CA GLY A 177 -29.43 -17.48 28.05
C GLY A 177 -30.71 -16.67 28.23
N GLY A 178 -31.42 -16.33 27.15
CA GLY A 178 -32.55 -15.37 27.15
C GLY A 178 -33.89 -15.87 27.68
N THR A 179 -34.02 -17.12 28.15
CA THR A 179 -35.30 -17.69 28.62
C THR A 179 -35.24 -18.32 30.01
N ALA A 180 -34.54 -17.68 30.97
CA ALA A 180 -34.70 -18.07 32.37
C ALA A 180 -34.70 -16.85 33.32
N ASN A 181 -35.81 -16.71 34.04
CA ASN A 181 -36.07 -15.80 35.17
C ASN A 181 -36.29 -14.31 34.86
N ARG A 182 -37.54 -13.98 34.49
CA ARG A 182 -38.26 -12.90 35.18
C ARG A 182 -39.33 -13.56 36.06
N ARG A 183 -39.09 -13.58 37.38
CA ARG A 183 -40.13 -13.66 38.41
C ARG A 183 -40.22 -12.28 39.06
#